data_AF-A0A0F9IW76-F1
#
_entry.id   AF-A0A0F9IW76-F1
#
_cell.length_a   1.000
_cell.length_b   1.000
_cell.length_c   1.000
_cell.angle_alpha   90.00
_cell.angle_beta   90.00
_cell.angle_gamma   90.00
#
_symmetry.space_group_name_H-M   'P 1'
#
loop_
_entity.id
_entity.type
_entity.pdbx_description
1 polymer ?
#
loop_
_entity_poly.entity_id
_entity_poly.type
_entity_poly.pdbx_seq_one_letter_code
_entity_poly.pdbx_strand_id
1 'polypeptide(L)'
;MQYAVLETEEEMKKFQEYRDQILNAVKIEEQALKGAIVNKKKNKSKKSADSKEKDKNWNQAYNWFIDRLVYTFLNRLFAIRVMEALDLLKESTLIPQLDLGNRSARMTKIQEKFPGKSITEWQIMVIKDAFLELSEDIKVIFDERDIVTNIWPDGDVIAQLIHYFNEVNPEIYKTEDFIGWFYHYYVLKIRKGHKTMSSHGSKSPANPYYLSILNTVYTPRWMIQILVDNSLGHWWQNLHPESKIFSDSSFFIQKVPIELELSSKELLDLKILDPACGSGNFLVYTFTKLVQMYEENYPEWDLCKIIKIILTQNLYGVDINRRPAQLSAIALYILAKRLIKEKALESLATFKMPPVNIISCDIRIPKDDKNRILFLQKFKDVKVQKVLKDLIDQFDNADQLGSLIDIKSLQAEINKLKQDQEIKEKSKGSLDMFLPEKYLKSTHHEYSLNLVEIVDYELIDHESQNIGLQLFGQQAKNAASLAQVLMQKYDIITSNPPFGLSMDVTKDKLKKYYPNTYGDLISAFIDQSLRLLKLNGYIAMVSDFSFMHLPKFEKFRSNILLRSSYIQYM
;
A
#
# COMPACT_ATOMS: atom_id res chain seq x y z
N MET A 1 -26.45 -10.68 13.07
CA MET A 1 -26.41 -10.86 11.59
C MET A 1 -27.52 -10.13 10.85
N GLN A 2 -28.82 -10.31 11.15
CA GLN A 2 -29.89 -9.63 10.39
C GLN A 2 -29.80 -8.09 10.37
N TYR A 3 -29.42 -7.44 11.49
CA TYR A 3 -29.22 -5.99 11.53
C TYR A 3 -28.03 -5.50 10.67
N ALA A 4 -26.94 -6.26 10.61
CA ALA A 4 -25.78 -5.97 9.76
C ALA A 4 -26.10 -6.11 8.25
N VAL A 5 -27.01 -7.02 7.90
CA VAL A 5 -27.51 -7.16 6.52
C VAL A 5 -28.38 -5.96 6.12
N LEU A 6 -29.10 -5.34 7.06
CA LEU A 6 -29.93 -4.16 6.79
C LEU A 6 -29.10 -2.87 6.61
N GLU A 7 -28.11 -2.61 7.47
CA GLU A 7 -27.20 -1.47 7.31
C GLU A 7 -26.41 -1.56 5.99
N THR A 8 -26.00 -2.77 5.60
CA THR A 8 -25.29 -2.99 4.32
C THR A 8 -26.18 -2.80 3.11
N GLU A 9 -27.47 -3.12 3.16
CA GLU A 9 -28.39 -2.81 2.06
C GLU A 9 -28.55 -1.30 1.88
N GLU A 10 -28.57 -0.53 2.97
CA GLU A 10 -28.72 0.93 2.92
C GLU A 10 -27.43 1.62 2.44
N GLU A 11 -26.27 1.20 2.93
CA GLU A 11 -24.96 1.63 2.41
C GLU A 11 -24.78 1.25 0.94
N MET A 12 -25.09 0.00 0.58
CA MET A 12 -25.03 -0.44 -0.82
C MET A 12 -26.00 0.32 -1.70
N LYS A 13 -27.22 0.63 -1.24
CA LYS A 13 -28.19 1.46 -1.99
C LYS A 13 -27.63 2.85 -2.24
N LYS A 14 -27.09 3.50 -1.20
CA LYS A 14 -26.45 4.82 -1.32
C LYS A 14 -25.33 4.81 -2.36
N PHE A 15 -24.44 3.83 -2.33
CA PHE A 15 -23.36 3.75 -3.34
C PHE A 15 -23.85 3.31 -4.72
N GLN A 16 -24.91 2.50 -4.81
CA GLN A 16 -25.55 2.12 -6.08
C GLN A 16 -26.19 3.31 -6.79
N GLU A 17 -26.81 4.24 -6.05
CA GLU A 17 -27.40 5.47 -6.59
C GLU A 17 -26.37 6.34 -7.32
N TYR A 18 -25.14 6.40 -6.79
CA TYR A 18 -24.07 7.22 -7.35
C TYR A 18 -23.05 6.43 -8.17
N ARG A 19 -23.29 5.12 -8.34
CA ARG A 19 -22.40 4.22 -9.07
C ARG A 19 -22.07 4.76 -10.45
N ASP A 20 -23.08 5.21 -11.19
CA ASP A 20 -22.88 5.66 -12.57
C ASP A 20 -22.10 6.98 -12.64
N GLN A 21 -22.24 7.87 -11.64
CA GLN A 21 -21.43 9.10 -11.54
C GLN A 21 -19.95 8.74 -11.29
N ILE A 22 -19.68 7.90 -10.29
CA ILE A 22 -18.32 7.43 -9.98
C ILE A 22 -17.72 6.66 -11.17
N LEU A 23 -18.51 5.80 -11.82
CA LEU A 23 -18.07 5.07 -12.99
C LEU A 23 -17.77 6.01 -14.15
N ASN A 24 -18.57 7.03 -14.42
CA ASN A 24 -18.33 7.94 -15.54
C ASN A 24 -17.04 8.74 -15.35
N ALA A 25 -16.85 9.34 -14.16
CA ALA A 25 -15.64 10.08 -13.80
C ALA A 25 -14.37 9.24 -14.09
N VAL A 26 -14.28 8.03 -13.52
CA VAL A 26 -13.06 7.22 -13.65
C VAL A 26 -12.73 6.78 -15.10
N LYS A 27 -13.69 6.75 -16.05
CA LYS A 27 -13.40 6.32 -17.45
C LYS A 27 -12.69 7.42 -18.20
N ILE A 28 -13.32 8.58 -18.13
CA ILE A 28 -13.05 9.67 -19.04
C ILE A 28 -11.70 10.23 -18.66
N GLU A 29 -11.43 10.27 -17.35
CA GLU A 29 -10.16 10.60 -16.76
C GLU A 29 -9.01 9.73 -17.28
N GLU A 30 -9.09 8.39 -17.17
CA GLU A 30 -7.97 7.52 -17.57
C GLU A 30 -7.71 7.55 -19.09
N GLN A 31 -8.77 7.57 -19.90
CA GLN A 31 -8.65 7.59 -21.36
C GLN A 31 -8.15 8.93 -21.89
N ALA A 32 -8.66 10.05 -21.36
CA ALA A 32 -8.20 11.39 -21.73
C ALA A 32 -6.73 11.59 -21.35
N LEU A 33 -6.33 11.15 -20.15
CA LEU A 33 -4.96 11.26 -19.68
C LEU A 33 -3.99 10.41 -20.51
N LYS A 34 -4.36 9.14 -20.77
CA LYS A 34 -3.57 8.26 -21.64
C LYS A 34 -3.46 8.85 -23.05
N GLY A 35 -4.56 9.35 -23.62
CA GLY A 35 -4.58 9.97 -24.95
C GLY A 35 -3.66 11.18 -25.05
N ALA A 36 -3.71 12.09 -24.08
CA ALA A 36 -2.89 13.30 -24.06
C ALA A 36 -1.40 12.99 -23.90
N ILE A 37 -1.04 12.02 -23.06
CA ILE A 37 0.36 11.65 -22.84
C ILE A 37 0.91 10.89 -24.06
N VAL A 38 0.13 10.01 -24.69
CA VAL A 38 0.56 9.20 -25.83
C VAL A 38 0.66 10.03 -27.13
N ASN A 39 -0.21 11.03 -27.34
CA ASN A 39 -0.20 11.86 -28.53
C ASN A 39 1.08 12.72 -28.69
N LYS A 40 1.82 12.99 -27.60
CA LYS A 40 3.14 13.65 -27.65
C LYS A 40 4.24 12.80 -28.32
N LYS A 41 3.98 11.53 -28.68
CA LYS A 41 5.01 10.58 -29.16
C LYS A 41 4.82 10.03 -30.58
N LYS A 42 3.80 10.45 -31.34
CA LYS A 42 3.53 9.92 -32.70
C LYS A 42 4.53 10.30 -33.80
N ASN A 43 5.73 10.75 -33.43
CA ASN A 43 6.86 10.95 -34.34
C ASN A 43 8.08 10.16 -33.86
N LYS A 44 8.18 8.87 -34.24
CA LYS A 44 9.38 8.25 -34.86
C LYS A 44 9.35 6.71 -34.87
N SER A 45 9.64 6.21 -36.08
CA SER A 45 10.33 4.96 -36.43
C SER A 45 9.52 3.67 -36.71
N LYS A 46 9.79 3.13 -37.90
CA LYS A 46 9.50 1.76 -38.39
C LYS A 46 10.78 0.92 -38.22
N LYS A 47 10.67 -0.39 -37.90
CA LYS A 47 11.26 -1.57 -38.61
C LYS A 47 11.91 -2.69 -37.73
N SER A 48 11.67 -3.94 -38.21
CA SER A 48 12.45 -5.22 -38.15
C SER A 48 12.14 -6.25 -37.03
N ALA A 49 12.42 -7.54 -37.25
CA ALA A 49 11.92 -8.64 -36.40
C ALA A 49 12.63 -8.79 -35.03
N ASP A 50 13.94 -8.51 -34.94
CA ASP A 50 14.66 -8.36 -33.67
C ASP A 50 14.29 -7.04 -32.96
N SER A 51 13.84 -6.03 -33.73
CA SER A 51 13.21 -4.88 -33.13
C SER A 51 11.88 -5.27 -32.52
N LYS A 52 11.09 -6.22 -33.08
CA LYS A 52 9.76 -6.53 -32.56
C LYS A 52 9.75 -7.00 -31.10
N GLU A 53 10.72 -7.80 -30.66
CA GLU A 53 10.76 -8.26 -29.26
C GLU A 53 11.27 -7.18 -28.31
N LYS A 54 12.31 -6.42 -28.72
CA LYS A 54 12.75 -5.22 -28.01
C LYS A 54 11.66 -4.13 -27.95
N ASP A 55 10.91 -3.95 -29.03
CA ASP A 55 9.79 -3.03 -29.18
C ASP A 55 8.60 -3.51 -28.35
N LYS A 56 8.36 -4.83 -28.26
CA LYS A 56 7.32 -5.40 -27.38
C LYS A 56 7.66 -5.16 -25.91
N ASN A 57 8.89 -5.44 -25.49
CA ASN A 57 9.35 -5.18 -24.12
C ASN A 57 9.35 -3.68 -23.80
N TRP A 58 9.76 -2.84 -24.75
CA TRP A 58 9.71 -1.39 -24.61
C TRP A 58 8.27 -0.88 -24.53
N ASN A 59 7.36 -1.37 -25.37
CA ASN A 59 5.94 -1.00 -25.32
C ASN A 59 5.30 -1.42 -24.00
N GLN A 60 5.65 -2.59 -23.46
CA GLN A 60 5.17 -3.03 -22.15
C GLN A 60 5.71 -2.14 -21.03
N ALA A 61 7.01 -1.84 -21.02
CA ALA A 61 7.62 -0.94 -20.04
C ALA A 61 7.07 0.49 -20.14
N TYR A 62 6.87 0.99 -21.35
CA TYR A 62 6.28 2.29 -21.64
C TYR A 62 4.83 2.34 -21.16
N ASN A 63 3.98 1.37 -21.52
CA ASN A 63 2.59 1.34 -21.07
C ASN A 63 2.49 1.24 -19.56
N TRP A 64 3.33 0.43 -18.91
CA TRP A 64 3.41 0.39 -17.45
C TRP A 64 3.76 1.75 -16.84
N PHE A 65 4.76 2.44 -17.41
CA PHE A 65 5.14 3.78 -16.95
C PHE A 65 4.01 4.81 -17.14
N ILE A 66 3.32 4.76 -18.28
CA ILE A 66 2.15 5.62 -18.54
C ILE A 66 1.02 5.31 -17.57
N ASP A 67 0.71 4.03 -17.33
CA ASP A 67 -0.30 3.62 -16.36
C ASP A 67 0.04 4.18 -14.98
N ARG A 68 1.31 4.05 -14.57
CA ARG A 68 1.84 4.61 -13.31
C ARG A 68 1.64 6.11 -13.19
N LEU A 69 1.98 6.86 -14.23
CA LEU A 69 1.75 8.29 -14.27
C LEU A 69 0.27 8.62 -14.08
N VAL A 70 -0.57 7.94 -14.87
CA VAL A 70 -1.99 8.23 -14.95
C VAL A 70 -2.69 7.97 -13.62
N TYR A 71 -2.56 6.76 -13.04
CA TYR A 71 -3.26 6.48 -11.79
C TYR A 71 -2.70 7.28 -10.62
N THR A 72 -1.40 7.61 -10.59
CA THR A 72 -0.82 8.41 -9.51
C THR A 72 -1.38 9.83 -9.57
N PHE A 73 -1.45 10.43 -10.76
CA PHE A 73 -2.04 11.76 -10.95
C PHE A 73 -3.52 11.78 -10.53
N LEU A 74 -4.30 10.78 -10.94
CA LEU A 74 -5.71 10.67 -10.55
C LEU A 74 -5.89 10.48 -9.05
N ASN A 75 -5.10 9.59 -8.42
CA ASN A 75 -5.15 9.38 -6.97
C ASN A 75 -4.82 10.68 -6.19
N ARG A 76 -3.91 11.52 -6.71
CA ARG A 76 -3.58 12.83 -6.10
C ARG A 76 -4.75 13.82 -6.20
N LEU A 77 -5.35 13.96 -7.37
CA LEU A 77 -6.54 14.83 -7.55
C LEU A 77 -7.71 14.33 -6.71
N PHE A 78 -7.93 13.02 -6.70
CA PHE A 78 -8.94 12.38 -5.87
C PHE A 78 -8.71 12.66 -4.38
N ALA A 79 -7.48 12.53 -3.89
CA ALA A 79 -7.13 12.86 -2.50
C ALA A 79 -7.45 14.32 -2.16
N ILE A 80 -7.07 15.27 -3.03
CA ILE A 80 -7.42 16.69 -2.88
C ILE A 80 -8.93 16.85 -2.80
N ARG A 81 -9.68 16.25 -3.74
CA ARG A 81 -11.14 16.39 -3.80
C ARG A 81 -11.84 15.85 -2.55
N VAL A 82 -11.38 14.72 -2.01
CA VAL A 82 -11.91 14.14 -0.76
C VAL A 82 -11.57 15.05 0.43
N MET A 83 -10.33 15.53 0.52
CA MET A 83 -9.90 16.42 1.60
C MET A 83 -10.63 17.77 1.57
N GLU A 84 -10.91 18.32 0.39
CA GLU A 84 -11.74 19.51 0.26
C GLU A 84 -13.18 19.28 0.73
N ALA A 85 -13.78 18.14 0.38
CA ALA A 85 -15.14 17.81 0.82
C ALA A 85 -15.26 17.67 2.35
N LEU A 86 -14.17 17.26 2.99
CA LEU A 86 -14.04 17.11 4.44
C LEU A 86 -13.48 18.35 5.13
N ASP A 87 -13.16 19.40 4.36
CA ASP A 87 -12.58 20.65 4.86
C ASP A 87 -11.27 20.39 5.66
N LEU A 88 -10.38 19.61 5.06
CA LEU A 88 -9.07 19.21 5.61
C LEU A 88 -7.89 19.94 4.95
N LEU A 89 -8.14 20.71 3.89
CA LEU A 89 -7.13 21.54 3.24
C LEU A 89 -7.18 22.96 3.79
N LYS A 90 -6.03 23.64 3.77
CA LYS A 90 -5.94 25.05 4.16
C LYS A 90 -6.82 25.95 3.27
N GLU A 91 -6.93 25.59 2.00
CA GLU A 91 -7.61 26.37 0.98
C GLU A 91 -8.29 25.46 -0.04
N SER A 92 -9.44 25.89 -0.54
CA SER A 92 -10.07 25.24 -1.69
C SER A 92 -9.17 25.35 -2.92
N THR A 93 -9.09 24.25 -3.66
CA THR A 93 -8.20 23.95 -4.77
C THR A 93 -8.99 23.57 -6.02
N LEU A 94 -9.83 22.53 -5.98
CA LEU A 94 -10.64 22.05 -7.12
C LEU A 94 -12.10 22.52 -7.05
N ILE A 95 -12.62 22.82 -5.85
CA ILE A 95 -14.00 23.29 -5.67
C ILE A 95 -14.09 24.79 -6.02
N PRO A 96 -14.88 25.18 -7.04
CA PRO A 96 -15.16 26.58 -7.32
C PRO A 96 -16.12 27.16 -6.27
N GLN A 97 -15.89 28.41 -5.89
CA GLN A 97 -16.74 29.14 -4.93
C GLN A 97 -17.42 30.32 -5.62
N LEU A 98 -18.72 30.51 -5.34
CA LEU A 98 -19.56 31.46 -6.05
C LEU A 98 -19.14 32.91 -5.77
N ASP A 99 -18.83 33.20 -4.52
CA ASP A 99 -18.32 34.48 -4.01
C ASP A 99 -16.93 34.84 -4.56
N LEU A 100 -16.15 33.84 -4.98
CA LEU A 100 -14.88 34.03 -5.67
C LEU A 100 -15.04 34.09 -7.21
N GLY A 101 -16.27 34.17 -7.73
CA GLY A 101 -16.54 34.20 -9.16
C GLY A 101 -16.33 32.84 -9.84
N ASN A 102 -16.81 31.77 -9.20
CA ASN A 102 -16.63 30.37 -9.63
C ASN A 102 -15.16 29.93 -9.74
N ARG A 103 -14.32 30.47 -8.86
CA ARG A 103 -12.90 30.09 -8.71
C ARG A 103 -12.68 29.46 -7.34
N SER A 104 -11.67 28.61 -7.21
CA SER A 104 -11.21 28.16 -5.90
C SER A 104 -10.38 29.24 -5.22
N ALA A 105 -10.24 29.18 -3.89
CA ALA A 105 -9.46 30.13 -3.11
C ALA A 105 -7.99 30.19 -3.59
N ARG A 106 -7.40 29.01 -3.82
CA ARG A 106 -6.02 28.90 -4.34
C ARG A 106 -5.88 29.52 -5.73
N MET A 107 -6.89 29.34 -6.60
CA MET A 107 -6.92 29.96 -7.93
C MET A 107 -6.90 31.48 -7.86
N THR A 108 -7.71 32.07 -6.98
CA THR A 108 -7.75 33.54 -6.80
C THR A 108 -6.38 34.09 -6.42
N LYS A 109 -5.68 33.47 -5.46
CA LYS A 109 -4.33 33.90 -5.04
C LYS A 109 -3.29 33.76 -6.15
N ILE A 110 -3.34 32.67 -6.91
CA ILE A 110 -2.40 32.45 -8.02
C ILE A 110 -2.63 33.44 -9.16
N GLN A 111 -3.88 33.80 -9.44
CA GLN A 111 -4.20 34.81 -10.45
C GLN A 111 -3.67 36.19 -10.08
N GLU A 112 -3.80 36.59 -8.81
CA GLU A 112 -3.25 37.84 -8.29
C GLU A 112 -1.72 37.89 -8.39
N LYS A 113 -1.05 36.77 -8.09
CA LYS A 113 0.42 36.66 -8.16
C LYS A 113 0.95 36.57 -9.60
N PHE A 114 0.18 35.97 -10.51
CA PHE A 114 0.57 35.74 -11.91
C PHE A 114 -0.53 36.22 -12.88
N PRO A 115 -0.75 37.54 -13.00
CA PRO A 115 -1.76 38.08 -13.92
C PRO A 115 -1.39 37.81 -15.39
N GLY A 116 -2.40 37.77 -16.26
CA GLY A 116 -2.21 37.66 -17.72
C GLY A 116 -1.93 36.25 -18.26
N LYS A 117 -2.09 35.20 -17.45
CA LYS A 117 -2.04 33.80 -17.91
C LYS A 117 -3.42 33.31 -18.39
N SER A 118 -3.42 32.24 -19.17
CA SER A 118 -4.67 31.57 -19.55
C SER A 118 -5.31 30.84 -18.36
N ILE A 119 -6.60 30.52 -18.48
CA ILE A 119 -7.32 29.73 -17.47
C ILE A 119 -6.66 28.37 -17.20
N THR A 120 -6.18 27.72 -18.27
CA THR A 120 -5.54 26.41 -18.21
C THR A 120 -4.15 26.48 -17.60
N GLU A 121 -3.39 27.54 -17.85
CA GLU A 121 -2.11 27.79 -17.18
C GLU A 121 -2.29 27.97 -15.68
N TRP A 122 -3.27 28.79 -15.26
CA TRP A 122 -3.58 28.98 -13.84
C TRP A 122 -4.04 27.69 -13.16
N GLN A 123 -4.88 26.87 -13.81
CA GLN A 123 -5.30 25.57 -13.27
C GLN A 123 -4.11 24.62 -13.04
N ILE A 124 -3.14 24.58 -13.96
CA ILE A 124 -1.90 23.81 -13.78
C ILE A 124 -1.13 24.34 -12.55
N MET A 125 -1.02 25.66 -12.40
CA MET A 125 -0.33 26.27 -11.27
C MET A 125 -1.02 25.94 -9.93
N VAL A 126 -2.36 25.98 -9.87
CA VAL A 126 -3.16 25.61 -8.69
C VAL A 126 -2.86 24.19 -8.23
N ILE A 127 -2.87 23.23 -9.15
CA ILE A 127 -2.63 21.83 -8.81
C ILE A 127 -1.17 21.61 -8.41
N LYS A 128 -0.22 22.27 -9.08
CA LYS A 128 1.21 22.23 -8.70
C LYS A 128 1.43 22.73 -7.29
N ASP A 129 0.83 23.86 -6.95
CA ASP A 129 0.93 24.48 -5.63
C ASP A 129 0.32 23.57 -4.55
N ALA A 130 -0.86 22.98 -4.81
CA ALA A 130 -1.46 22.01 -3.91
C ALA A 130 -0.62 20.72 -3.75
N PHE A 131 -0.02 20.22 -4.83
CA PHE A 131 0.86 19.06 -4.78
C PHE A 131 2.11 19.35 -3.96
N LEU A 132 2.68 20.55 -4.10
CA LEU A 132 3.85 20.97 -3.33
C LEU A 132 3.52 21.06 -1.85
N GLU A 133 2.40 21.67 -1.47
CA GLU A 133 1.95 21.71 -0.08
C GLU A 133 1.77 20.31 0.49
N LEU A 134 1.08 19.42 -0.23
CA LEU A 134 0.83 18.05 0.23
C LEU A 134 2.09 17.16 0.21
N SER A 135 3.14 17.53 -0.53
CA SER A 135 4.42 16.82 -0.53
C SER A 135 5.13 16.92 0.83
N GLU A 136 4.88 17.99 1.59
CA GLU A 136 5.38 18.13 2.96
C GLU A 136 4.63 17.24 3.95
N ASP A 137 3.36 16.97 3.68
CA ASP A 137 2.45 16.28 4.58
C ASP A 137 2.41 14.77 4.33
N ILE A 138 2.35 14.30 3.07
CA ILE A 138 2.18 12.89 2.69
C ILE A 138 3.04 12.49 1.48
N LYS A 139 4.31 12.16 1.77
CA LYS A 139 5.31 11.80 0.76
C LYS A 139 5.00 10.53 -0.03
N VAL A 140 4.32 9.54 0.54
CA VAL A 140 4.04 8.24 -0.11
C VAL A 140 3.38 8.37 -1.50
N ILE A 141 2.61 9.45 -1.70
CA ILE A 141 1.98 9.76 -2.98
C ILE A 141 2.42 11.11 -3.56
N PHE A 142 2.73 12.14 -2.76
CA PHE A 142 3.13 13.46 -3.25
C PHE A 142 4.65 13.70 -3.27
N ASP A 143 5.50 12.66 -3.19
CA ASP A 143 6.97 12.84 -3.26
C ASP A 143 7.38 13.62 -4.51
N GLU A 144 8.04 14.75 -4.31
CA GLU A 144 8.58 15.61 -5.37
C GLU A 144 9.68 14.91 -6.17
N ARG A 145 10.33 13.91 -5.56
CA ARG A 145 11.40 13.12 -6.19
C ARG A 145 10.86 11.99 -7.06
N ASP A 146 9.56 11.65 -6.96
CA ASP A 146 8.98 10.68 -7.89
C ASP A 146 8.95 11.30 -9.29
N ILE A 147 9.60 10.65 -10.25
CA ILE A 147 9.66 11.13 -11.63
C ILE A 147 8.29 11.41 -12.25
N VAL A 148 7.25 10.70 -11.76
CA VAL A 148 5.86 10.90 -12.17
C VAL A 148 5.38 12.33 -11.85
N THR A 149 5.93 12.99 -10.82
CA THR A 149 5.57 14.35 -10.41
C THR A 149 5.94 15.41 -11.46
N ASN A 150 6.90 15.11 -12.34
CA ASN A 150 7.39 16.07 -13.33
C ASN A 150 6.68 16.00 -14.69
N ILE A 151 5.78 15.05 -14.91
CA ILE A 151 5.09 14.89 -16.19
C ILE A 151 3.62 15.29 -16.04
N TRP A 152 3.23 16.36 -16.74
CA TRP A 152 1.92 16.97 -16.60
C TRP A 152 1.03 16.73 -17.82
N PRO A 153 -0.26 16.43 -17.61
CA PRO A 153 -1.27 16.52 -18.65
C PRO A 153 -1.40 17.92 -19.21
N ASP A 154 -2.03 18.02 -20.39
CA ASP A 154 -2.38 19.32 -20.97
C ASP A 154 -3.52 19.97 -20.17
N GLY A 155 -3.56 21.30 -20.15
CA GLY A 155 -4.48 22.05 -19.29
C GLY A 155 -5.96 21.79 -19.57
N ASP A 156 -6.34 21.51 -20.82
CA ASP A 156 -7.71 21.14 -21.18
C ASP A 156 -8.13 19.80 -20.53
N VAL A 157 -7.20 18.85 -20.44
CA VAL A 157 -7.45 17.57 -19.76
C VAL A 157 -7.66 17.84 -18.28
N ILE A 158 -6.80 18.65 -17.67
CA ILE A 158 -6.94 19.05 -16.26
C ILE A 158 -8.31 19.70 -16.00
N ALA A 159 -8.75 20.62 -16.86
CA ALA A 159 -10.06 21.26 -16.73
C ALA A 159 -11.20 20.23 -16.77
N GLN A 160 -11.12 19.23 -17.66
CA GLN A 160 -12.08 18.13 -17.73
C GLN A 160 -12.06 17.26 -16.47
N LEU A 161 -10.88 16.91 -15.94
CA LEU A 161 -10.76 16.13 -14.70
C LEU A 161 -11.43 16.87 -13.53
N ILE A 162 -11.15 18.17 -13.38
CA ILE A 162 -11.76 19.00 -12.33
C ILE A 162 -13.28 19.00 -12.46
N HIS A 163 -13.80 19.14 -13.69
CA HIS A 163 -15.23 19.09 -13.94
C HIS A 163 -15.84 17.77 -13.48
N TYR A 164 -15.27 16.61 -13.87
CA TYR A 164 -15.78 15.30 -13.48
C TYR A 164 -15.76 15.05 -11.97
N PHE A 165 -14.69 15.46 -11.27
CA PHE A 165 -14.64 15.36 -9.81
C PHE A 165 -15.71 16.22 -9.12
N ASN A 166 -16.13 17.32 -9.75
CA ASN A 166 -17.16 18.22 -9.24
C ASN A 166 -18.60 17.80 -9.61
N GLU A 167 -18.79 16.92 -10.60
CA GLU A 167 -20.11 16.32 -10.91
C GLU A 167 -20.56 15.30 -9.86
N VAL A 168 -19.63 14.67 -9.15
CA VAL A 168 -19.92 13.72 -8.08
C VAL A 168 -20.49 14.46 -6.87
N ASN A 169 -21.62 13.98 -6.34
CA ASN A 169 -22.26 14.59 -5.16
C ASN A 169 -21.24 14.73 -3.99
N PRO A 170 -21.03 15.96 -3.46
CA PRO A 170 -20.11 16.23 -2.36
C PRO A 170 -20.29 15.35 -1.11
N GLU A 171 -21.52 14.95 -0.80
CA GLU A 171 -21.83 14.15 0.40
C GLU A 171 -21.27 12.72 0.32
N ILE A 172 -21.00 12.21 -0.88
CA ILE A 172 -20.42 10.88 -1.06
C ILE A 172 -18.96 10.87 -0.59
N TYR A 173 -18.21 11.92 -0.90
CA TYR A 173 -16.81 12.07 -0.49
C TYR A 173 -16.63 12.08 1.04
N LYS A 174 -17.70 12.37 1.79
CA LYS A 174 -17.68 12.42 3.26
C LYS A 174 -17.89 11.05 3.92
N THR A 175 -18.29 10.03 3.16
CA THR A 175 -18.54 8.68 3.69
C THR A 175 -17.24 7.97 4.06
N GLU A 176 -17.23 7.19 5.15
CA GLU A 176 -15.99 6.57 5.68
C GLU A 176 -15.36 5.57 4.70
N ASP A 177 -16.16 4.75 4.03
CA ASP A 177 -15.69 3.70 3.11
C ASP A 177 -15.58 4.15 1.64
N PHE A 178 -15.71 5.46 1.36
CA PHE A 178 -15.76 6.01 0.01
C PHE A 178 -14.59 5.53 -0.88
N ILE A 179 -13.37 5.56 -0.34
CA ILE A 179 -12.15 5.22 -1.07
C ILE A 179 -12.16 3.75 -1.51
N GLY A 180 -12.64 2.86 -0.63
CA GLY A 180 -12.79 1.43 -0.93
C GLY A 180 -13.82 1.19 -2.03
N TRP A 181 -14.98 1.85 -1.96
CA TRP A 181 -16.02 1.77 -2.98
C TRP A 181 -15.58 2.34 -4.33
N PHE A 182 -14.86 3.48 -4.32
CA PHE A 182 -14.28 4.09 -5.51
C PHE A 182 -13.37 3.10 -6.24
N TYR A 183 -12.45 2.46 -5.52
CA TYR A 183 -11.57 1.45 -6.11
C TYR A 183 -12.33 0.20 -6.57
N HIS A 184 -13.32 -0.26 -5.81
CA HIS A 184 -14.15 -1.39 -6.20
C HIS A 184 -14.89 -1.14 -7.53
N TYR A 185 -15.50 0.04 -7.69
CA TYR A 185 -16.19 0.39 -8.93
C TYR A 185 -15.24 0.55 -10.11
N TYR A 186 -14.04 1.08 -9.87
CA TYR A 186 -12.98 1.05 -10.87
C TYR A 186 -12.71 -0.37 -11.38
N VAL A 187 -12.47 -1.32 -10.46
CA VAL A 187 -12.19 -2.73 -10.78
C VAL A 187 -13.34 -3.38 -11.55
N LEU A 188 -14.60 -3.21 -11.10
CA LEU A 188 -15.77 -3.78 -11.77
C LEU A 188 -15.88 -3.32 -13.22
N LYS A 189 -15.52 -2.07 -13.48
CA LYS A 189 -15.58 -1.50 -14.81
C LYS A 189 -14.52 -2.07 -15.74
N ILE A 190 -13.28 -2.18 -15.28
CA ILE A 190 -12.19 -2.76 -16.07
C ILE A 190 -12.54 -4.20 -16.46
N ARG A 191 -13.13 -4.97 -15.53
CA ARG A 191 -13.65 -6.32 -15.78
C ARG A 191 -14.76 -6.35 -16.83
N LYS A 192 -15.72 -5.42 -16.80
CA LYS A 192 -16.81 -5.34 -17.79
C LYS A 192 -16.32 -5.02 -19.22
N GLY A 193 -15.29 -4.19 -19.36
CA GLY A 193 -14.75 -3.75 -20.64
C GLY A 193 -13.83 -4.75 -21.34
N HIS A 194 -13.38 -5.79 -20.63
CA HIS A 194 -12.40 -6.77 -21.12
C HIS A 194 -12.91 -8.21 -20.87
N LYS A 195 -14.07 -8.57 -21.44
CA LYS A 195 -14.70 -9.89 -21.23
C LYS A 195 -13.93 -11.10 -21.80
N THR A 196 -12.79 -10.90 -22.45
CA THR A 196 -11.91 -11.98 -22.97
C THR A 196 -10.46 -11.70 -22.59
N MET A 197 -10.08 -12.01 -21.35
CA MET A 197 -8.74 -11.76 -20.80
C MET A 197 -7.86 -13.03 -20.72
N SER A 198 -8.19 -14.07 -21.49
CA SER A 198 -7.28 -15.19 -21.74
C SER A 198 -6.35 -14.83 -22.89
N SER A 199 -5.04 -15.03 -22.72
CA SER A 199 -4.16 -15.11 -23.89
C SER A 199 -4.53 -16.37 -24.66
N HIS A 200 -5.16 -16.26 -25.83
CA HIS A 200 -5.30 -17.36 -26.81
C HIS A 200 -5.72 -18.72 -26.20
N GLY A 201 -6.80 -18.76 -25.41
CA GLY A 201 -7.30 -20.00 -24.81
C GLY A 201 -6.65 -20.44 -23.48
N SER A 202 -5.70 -19.68 -22.94
CA SER A 202 -5.12 -19.90 -21.60
C SER A 202 -6.03 -19.42 -20.47
N LYS A 203 -6.13 -20.19 -19.37
CA LYS A 203 -6.81 -19.75 -18.13
C LYS A 203 -5.97 -18.77 -17.29
N SER A 204 -4.78 -18.34 -17.71
CA SER A 204 -3.87 -17.49 -16.91
C SER A 204 -4.02 -15.98 -17.21
N PRO A 205 -3.81 -15.08 -16.23
CA PRO A 205 -3.85 -13.62 -16.45
C PRO A 205 -2.79 -13.12 -17.44
N ALA A 206 -3.15 -12.13 -18.25
CA ALA A 206 -2.26 -11.63 -19.32
C ALA A 206 -1.01 -10.88 -18.82
N ASN A 207 -1.09 -10.20 -17.67
CA ASN A 207 0.02 -9.48 -17.05
C ASN A 207 -0.26 -9.23 -15.55
N PRO A 208 0.73 -8.73 -14.77
CA PRO A 208 0.60 -8.50 -13.33
C PRO A 208 -0.48 -7.48 -12.95
N TYR A 209 -0.68 -6.45 -13.77
CA TYR A 209 -1.74 -5.46 -13.55
C TYR A 209 -3.13 -6.12 -13.61
N TYR A 210 -3.38 -6.92 -14.65
CA TYR A 210 -4.63 -7.64 -14.80
C TYR A 210 -4.82 -8.76 -13.76
N LEU A 211 -3.74 -9.42 -13.34
CA LEU A 211 -3.76 -10.35 -12.20
C LEU A 211 -4.36 -9.66 -10.97
N SER A 212 -3.89 -8.45 -10.63
CA SER A 212 -4.42 -7.70 -9.48
C SER A 212 -5.91 -7.37 -9.62
N ILE A 213 -6.34 -6.93 -10.80
CA ILE A 213 -7.75 -6.58 -11.07
C ILE A 213 -8.65 -7.82 -11.02
N LEU A 214 -8.21 -8.95 -11.57
CA LEU A 214 -8.97 -10.20 -11.55
C LEU A 214 -9.11 -10.77 -10.15
N ASN A 215 -8.12 -10.56 -9.27
CA ASN A 215 -8.13 -11.07 -7.92
C ASN A 215 -8.66 -10.07 -6.87
N THR A 216 -8.98 -8.83 -7.25
CA THR A 216 -9.51 -7.83 -6.31
C THR A 216 -10.96 -8.13 -5.93
N VAL A 217 -11.22 -8.25 -4.63
CA VAL A 217 -12.57 -8.39 -4.05
C VAL A 217 -12.75 -7.32 -2.98
N TYR A 218 -13.90 -6.65 -2.99
CA TYR A 218 -14.23 -5.67 -1.95
C TYR A 218 -14.71 -6.40 -0.69
N THR A 219 -14.15 -6.02 0.45
CA THR A 219 -14.56 -6.55 1.75
C THR A 219 -15.51 -5.56 2.42
N PRO A 220 -16.77 -5.93 2.67
CA PRO A 220 -17.73 -5.06 3.32
C PRO A 220 -17.38 -4.84 4.80
N ARG A 221 -17.85 -3.72 5.36
CA ARG A 221 -17.49 -3.25 6.70
C ARG A 221 -17.74 -4.28 7.80
N TRP A 222 -18.92 -4.90 7.81
CA TRP A 222 -19.28 -5.91 8.82
C TRP A 222 -18.31 -7.11 8.85
N MET A 223 -17.80 -7.55 7.69
CA MET A 223 -16.88 -8.68 7.62
C MET A 223 -15.52 -8.29 8.20
N ILE A 224 -15.09 -7.04 7.98
CA ILE A 224 -13.89 -6.49 8.61
C ILE A 224 -14.08 -6.40 10.12
N GLN A 225 -15.24 -5.93 10.60
CA GLN A 225 -15.57 -5.85 12.03
C GLN A 225 -15.51 -7.24 12.68
N ILE A 226 -16.14 -8.25 12.07
CA ILE A 226 -16.05 -9.63 12.56
C ILE A 226 -14.60 -10.09 12.70
N LEU A 227 -13.78 -9.92 11.66
CA LEU A 227 -12.41 -10.43 11.67
C LEU A 227 -11.48 -9.65 12.60
N VAL A 228 -11.58 -8.33 12.63
CA VAL A 228 -10.72 -7.47 13.46
C VAL A 228 -11.15 -7.53 14.92
N ASP A 229 -12.45 -7.46 15.23
CA ASP A 229 -12.93 -7.50 16.62
C ASP A 229 -12.60 -8.86 17.25
N ASN A 230 -12.76 -9.98 16.52
CA ASN A 230 -12.42 -11.32 17.02
C ASN A 230 -10.93 -11.69 16.87
N SER A 231 -10.06 -10.74 16.54
CA SER A 231 -8.60 -10.92 16.59
C SER A 231 -7.94 -9.88 17.48
N LEU A 232 -7.97 -8.61 17.07
CA LEU A 232 -7.47 -7.49 17.86
C LEU A 232 -8.26 -7.31 19.15
N GLY A 233 -9.58 -7.46 19.11
CA GLY A 233 -10.40 -7.35 20.31
C GLY A 233 -10.11 -8.44 21.33
N HIS A 234 -9.86 -9.68 20.89
CA HIS A 234 -9.42 -10.74 21.81
C HIS A 234 -8.02 -10.49 22.38
N TRP A 235 -7.10 -10.03 21.54
CA TRP A 235 -5.78 -9.62 22.00
C TRP A 235 -5.88 -8.52 23.09
N TRP A 236 -6.74 -7.53 22.87
CA TRP A 236 -6.97 -6.42 23.81
C TRP A 236 -7.70 -6.84 25.09
N GLN A 237 -8.84 -7.53 24.97
CA GLN A 237 -9.66 -7.93 26.13
C GLN A 237 -8.92 -8.88 27.08
N ASN A 238 -7.94 -9.65 26.58
CA ASN A 238 -7.13 -10.50 27.43
C ASN A 238 -6.15 -9.69 28.30
N LEU A 239 -5.68 -8.53 27.82
CA LEU A 239 -4.79 -7.63 28.56
C LEU A 239 -5.59 -6.61 29.40
N HIS A 240 -6.76 -6.20 28.92
CA HIS A 240 -7.65 -5.22 29.53
C HIS A 240 -9.08 -5.76 29.63
N PRO A 241 -9.35 -6.72 30.55
CA PRO A 241 -10.67 -7.36 30.69
C PRO A 241 -11.84 -6.42 30.96
N GLU A 242 -11.56 -5.23 31.50
CA GLU A 242 -12.51 -4.16 31.80
C GLU A 242 -12.82 -3.24 30.62
N SER A 243 -12.03 -3.30 29.55
CA SER A 243 -12.20 -2.43 28.39
C SER A 243 -13.52 -2.68 27.67
N LYS A 244 -14.11 -1.60 27.16
CA LYS A 244 -15.36 -1.64 26.37
C LYS A 244 -15.18 -1.42 24.87
N ILE A 245 -13.95 -1.22 24.41
CA ILE A 245 -13.64 -0.88 23.00
C ILE A 245 -14.22 -1.90 22.01
N PHE A 246 -14.27 -3.17 22.41
CA PHE A 246 -14.79 -4.28 21.60
C PHE A 246 -16.02 -4.96 22.21
N SER A 247 -16.24 -4.87 23.53
CA SER A 247 -17.32 -5.60 24.21
C SER A 247 -18.71 -5.23 23.72
N ASP A 248 -18.88 -4.01 23.23
CA ASP A 248 -20.16 -3.46 22.78
C ASP A 248 -20.41 -3.75 21.28
N SER A 249 -19.43 -4.32 20.57
CA SER A 249 -19.60 -4.71 19.17
C SER A 249 -20.52 -5.93 19.06
N SER A 250 -21.56 -5.83 18.23
CA SER A 250 -22.45 -6.95 17.94
C SER A 250 -21.77 -8.14 17.24
N PHE A 251 -20.53 -7.96 16.79
CA PHE A 251 -19.73 -8.97 16.12
C PHE A 251 -18.70 -9.63 17.04
N PHE A 252 -18.46 -9.10 18.22
CA PHE A 252 -17.46 -9.63 19.14
C PHE A 252 -18.00 -10.84 19.89
N ILE A 253 -17.32 -11.98 19.77
CA ILE A 253 -17.73 -13.23 20.41
C ILE A 253 -17.11 -13.29 21.80
N GLN A 254 -17.90 -13.06 22.85
CA GLN A 254 -17.40 -13.05 24.22
C GLN A 254 -16.87 -14.44 24.66
N LYS A 255 -15.59 -14.47 25.04
CA LYS A 255 -14.76 -15.57 25.59
C LYS A 255 -15.03 -17.00 25.10
N VAL A 256 -14.09 -17.50 24.28
CA VAL A 256 -13.64 -18.90 24.35
C VAL A 256 -12.64 -19.02 25.52
N PRO A 257 -12.70 -20.06 26.37
CA PRO A 257 -11.80 -20.21 27.51
C PRO A 257 -10.39 -20.58 27.02
N ILE A 258 -9.54 -19.58 26.81
CA ILE A 258 -8.11 -19.81 26.62
C ILE A 258 -7.37 -18.85 27.54
N GLU A 259 -6.77 -19.39 28.59
CA GLU A 259 -5.66 -18.72 29.29
C GLU A 259 -4.47 -18.72 28.33
N LEU A 260 -4.40 -17.71 27.46
CA LEU A 260 -3.14 -17.41 26.80
C LEU A 260 -2.24 -16.78 27.87
N GLU A 261 -1.11 -17.42 28.17
CA GLU A 261 0.00 -16.73 28.82
C GLU A 261 0.50 -15.64 27.87
N LEU A 262 -0.14 -14.48 27.92
CA LEU A 262 0.33 -13.23 27.34
C LEU A 262 1.30 -12.58 28.34
N SER A 263 2.29 -13.34 28.82
CA SER A 263 3.31 -12.74 29.66
C SER A 263 4.10 -11.73 28.81
N SER A 264 4.11 -10.48 29.28
CA SER A 264 4.91 -9.35 28.81
C SER A 264 4.64 -8.72 27.42
N LYS A 265 3.40 -8.71 26.89
CA LYS A 265 3.11 -7.96 25.65
C LYS A 265 2.64 -6.52 25.95
N GLU A 266 3.40 -5.52 25.51
CA GLU A 266 2.98 -4.11 25.55
C GLU A 266 2.28 -3.68 24.25
N LEU A 267 1.35 -2.72 24.34
CA LEU A 267 0.65 -2.15 23.17
C LEU A 267 1.61 -1.54 22.13
N LEU A 268 2.73 -0.99 22.59
CA LEU A 268 3.78 -0.44 21.72
C LEU A 268 4.41 -1.50 20.79
N ASP A 269 4.51 -2.74 21.25
CA ASP A 269 5.13 -3.85 20.50
C ASP A 269 4.16 -4.60 19.58
N LEU A 270 2.87 -4.27 19.65
CA LEU A 270 1.81 -4.91 18.86
C LEU A 270 2.03 -4.67 17.38
N LYS A 271 2.14 -5.74 16.59
CA LYS A 271 2.35 -5.63 15.14
C LYS A 271 1.23 -6.33 14.37
N ILE A 272 0.57 -5.60 13.48
CA ILE A 272 -0.58 -6.05 12.68
C ILE A 272 -0.27 -5.94 11.19
N LEU A 273 -0.47 -7.03 10.44
CA LEU A 273 -0.23 -7.09 8.99
C LEU A 273 -1.51 -7.38 8.22
N ASP A 274 -1.73 -6.63 7.14
CA ASP A 274 -2.55 -7.06 6.01
C ASP A 274 -1.65 -7.39 4.80
N PRO A 275 -1.43 -8.69 4.47
CA PRO A 275 -0.51 -9.12 3.41
C PRO A 275 -1.06 -8.92 1.99
N ALA A 276 -2.32 -8.48 1.84
CA ALA A 276 -2.99 -8.22 0.56
C ALA A 276 -3.99 -7.05 0.72
N CYS A 277 -3.47 -5.88 1.11
CA CYS A 277 -4.28 -4.84 1.75
C CYS A 277 -5.26 -4.10 0.83
N GLY A 278 -5.09 -4.18 -0.49
CA GLY A 278 -5.91 -3.42 -1.43
C GLY A 278 -5.95 -1.94 -1.07
N SER A 279 -7.16 -1.35 -1.11
CA SER A 279 -7.41 0.04 -0.71
C SER A 279 -7.35 0.28 0.80
N GLY A 280 -7.03 -0.74 1.59
CA GLY A 280 -6.72 -0.61 3.02
C GLY A 280 -7.91 -0.69 3.97
N ASN A 281 -9.07 -1.23 3.58
CA ASN A 281 -10.26 -1.20 4.43
C ASN A 281 -10.03 -1.87 5.81
N PHE A 282 -9.28 -2.99 5.86
CA PHE A 282 -8.88 -3.61 7.13
C PHE A 282 -8.00 -2.65 7.95
N LEU A 283 -6.96 -2.09 7.33
CA LEU A 283 -6.02 -1.18 7.98
C LEU A 283 -6.70 0.08 8.51
N VAL A 284 -7.66 0.64 7.78
CA VAL A 284 -8.44 1.82 8.18
C VAL A 284 -9.29 1.51 9.42
N TYR A 285 -10.00 0.37 9.44
CA TYR A 285 -10.77 -0.02 10.62
C TYR A 285 -9.88 -0.31 11.84
N THR A 286 -8.81 -1.09 11.62
CA THR A 286 -7.83 -1.41 12.65
C THR A 286 -7.16 -0.15 13.20
N PHE A 287 -6.85 0.85 12.35
CA PHE A 287 -6.31 2.14 12.79
C PHE A 287 -7.24 2.84 13.78
N THR A 288 -8.54 2.93 13.47
CA THR A 288 -9.53 3.51 14.39
C THR A 288 -9.53 2.80 15.75
N LYS A 289 -9.50 1.46 15.74
CA LYS A 289 -9.46 0.66 16.97
C LYS A 289 -8.17 0.86 17.76
N LEU A 290 -7.02 0.93 17.08
CA LEU A 290 -5.75 1.20 17.74
C LEU A 290 -5.74 2.60 18.38
N VAL A 291 -6.25 3.64 17.72
CA VAL A 291 -6.35 4.97 18.34
C VAL A 291 -7.14 4.90 19.65
N GLN A 292 -8.29 4.23 19.66
CA GLN A 292 -9.09 4.03 20.87
C GLN A 292 -8.31 3.29 21.98
N MET A 293 -7.60 2.21 21.62
CA MET A 293 -6.78 1.44 22.57
C MET A 293 -5.65 2.28 23.16
N TYR A 294 -4.98 3.11 22.34
CA TYR A 294 -3.91 4.00 22.81
C TYR A 294 -4.44 5.13 23.70
N GLU A 295 -5.60 5.72 23.38
CA GLU A 295 -6.24 6.74 24.22
C GLU A 295 -6.65 6.15 25.58
N GLU A 296 -7.13 4.90 25.61
CA GLU A 296 -7.48 4.21 26.86
C GLU A 296 -6.22 3.83 27.68
N ASN A 297 -5.17 3.34 27.03
CA ASN A 297 -3.95 2.89 27.70
C ASN A 297 -3.01 4.02 28.12
N TYR A 298 -3.01 5.12 27.37
CA TYR A 298 -2.15 6.29 27.58
C TYR A 298 -2.95 7.60 27.49
N PRO A 299 -3.85 7.90 28.45
CA PRO A 299 -4.74 9.06 28.38
C PRO A 299 -4.02 10.42 28.28
N GLU A 300 -2.78 10.49 28.78
CA GLU A 300 -1.95 11.71 28.79
C GLU A 300 -1.17 11.93 27.49
N TRP A 301 -1.27 11.03 26.51
CA TRP A 301 -0.50 11.15 25.27
C TRP A 301 -1.23 12.00 24.24
N ASP A 302 -0.47 12.87 23.59
CA ASP A 302 -0.94 13.64 22.44
C ASP A 302 -1.43 12.74 21.29
N LEU A 303 -2.55 13.11 20.67
CA LEU A 303 -3.16 12.35 19.58
C LEU A 303 -2.24 12.24 18.36
N CYS A 304 -1.50 13.29 18.01
CA CYS A 304 -0.57 13.24 16.88
C CYS A 304 0.58 12.25 17.15
N LYS A 305 1.06 12.17 18.39
CA LYS A 305 2.02 11.15 18.83
C LYS A 305 1.45 9.74 18.69
N ILE A 306 0.23 9.50 19.18
CA ILE A 306 -0.46 8.20 19.07
C ILE A 306 -0.56 7.76 17.60
N ILE A 307 -1.10 8.64 16.75
CA ILE A 307 -1.25 8.39 15.31
C ILE A 307 0.09 8.04 14.66
N LYS A 308 1.16 8.78 15.00
CA LYS A 308 2.49 8.52 14.43
C LYS A 308 3.05 7.16 14.84
N ILE A 309 2.87 6.76 16.10
CA ILE A 309 3.30 5.44 16.59
C ILE A 309 2.54 4.34 15.86
N ILE A 310 1.21 4.44 15.78
CA ILE A 310 0.37 3.44 15.10
C ILE A 310 0.81 3.23 13.65
N LEU A 311 1.00 4.32 12.90
CA LEU A 311 1.35 4.27 11.48
C LEU A 311 2.78 3.79 11.20
N THR A 312 3.70 3.95 12.15
CA THR A 312 5.12 3.59 11.97
C THR A 312 5.49 2.25 12.59
N GLN A 313 4.79 1.83 13.64
CA GLN A 313 5.20 0.68 14.47
C GLN A 313 4.17 -0.44 14.53
N ASN A 314 2.87 -0.13 14.46
CA ASN A 314 1.81 -1.13 14.65
C ASN A 314 1.19 -1.64 13.36
N LEU A 315 0.94 -0.78 12.36
CA LEU A 315 0.22 -1.15 11.13
C LEU A 315 1.14 -1.37 9.93
N TYR A 316 0.90 -2.46 9.20
CA TYR A 316 1.64 -2.86 8.02
C TYR A 316 0.69 -3.39 6.93
N GLY A 317 0.92 -3.02 5.69
CA GLY A 317 0.12 -3.41 4.54
C GLY A 317 0.99 -3.75 3.34
N VAL A 318 0.61 -4.78 2.57
CA VAL A 318 1.28 -5.16 1.33
C VAL A 318 0.26 -5.33 0.22
N ASP A 319 0.51 -4.77 -0.96
CA ASP A 319 -0.31 -5.04 -2.15
C ASP A 319 0.55 -5.10 -3.41
N ILE A 320 0.21 -6.01 -4.34
CA ILE A 320 0.93 -6.14 -5.60
C ILE A 320 0.72 -4.94 -6.54
N ASN A 321 -0.38 -4.20 -6.38
CA ASN A 321 -0.74 -3.07 -7.20
C ASN A 321 -0.49 -1.75 -6.45
N ARG A 322 0.32 -0.88 -7.05
CA ARG A 322 0.64 0.44 -6.48
C ARG A 322 -0.58 1.35 -6.36
N ARG A 323 -1.57 1.22 -7.24
CA ARG A 323 -2.76 2.08 -7.24
C ARG A 323 -3.57 1.95 -5.95
N PRO A 324 -4.05 0.76 -5.54
CA PRO A 324 -4.76 0.60 -4.28
C PRO A 324 -3.86 0.83 -3.05
N ALA A 325 -2.56 0.48 -3.12
CA ALA A 325 -1.62 0.79 -2.04
C ALA A 325 -1.53 2.32 -1.76
N GLN A 326 -1.49 3.15 -2.81
CA GLN A 326 -1.57 4.61 -2.67
C GLN A 326 -2.90 5.06 -2.03
N LEU A 327 -4.01 4.46 -2.45
CA LEU A 327 -5.33 4.75 -1.88
C LEU A 327 -5.42 4.38 -0.40
N SER A 328 -4.80 3.27 0.01
CA SER A 328 -4.70 2.88 1.42
C SER A 328 -3.96 3.92 2.25
N ALA A 329 -2.83 4.42 1.75
CA ALA A 329 -2.08 5.46 2.45
C ALA A 329 -2.84 6.79 2.52
N ILE A 330 -3.54 7.18 1.44
CA ILE A 330 -4.45 8.34 1.44
C ILE A 330 -5.57 8.17 2.46
N ALA A 331 -6.19 6.98 2.54
CA ALA A 331 -7.29 6.71 3.46
C ALA A 331 -6.84 6.87 4.92
N LEU A 332 -5.68 6.33 5.28
CA LEU A 332 -5.10 6.49 6.62
C LEU A 332 -4.77 7.95 6.93
N TYR A 333 -4.26 8.72 5.96
CA TYR A 333 -3.94 10.13 6.14
C TYR A 333 -5.20 10.98 6.37
N ILE A 334 -6.23 10.76 5.55
CA ILE A 334 -7.50 11.47 5.67
C ILE A 334 -8.15 11.14 7.01
N LEU A 335 -8.16 9.87 7.41
CA LEU A 335 -8.69 9.47 8.72
C LEU A 335 -7.90 10.10 9.88
N ALA A 336 -6.57 10.12 9.80
CA ALA A 336 -5.74 10.81 10.79
C ALA A 336 -6.08 12.31 10.88
N LYS A 337 -6.17 13.02 9.75
CA LYS A 337 -6.54 14.45 9.71
C LYS A 337 -7.96 14.69 10.24
N ARG A 338 -8.92 13.79 9.97
CA ARG A 338 -10.28 13.87 10.53
C ARG A 338 -10.27 13.76 12.05
N LEU A 339 -9.59 12.75 12.59
CA LEU A 339 -9.47 12.58 14.05
C LEU A 339 -8.83 13.80 14.71
N ILE A 340 -7.77 14.34 14.10
CA ILE A 340 -7.11 15.56 14.58
C ILE A 340 -8.04 16.76 14.49
N LYS A 341 -8.77 16.94 13.39
CA LYS A 341 -9.77 18.02 13.25
C LYS A 341 -10.84 17.94 14.34
N GLU A 342 -11.30 16.74 14.67
CA GLU A 342 -12.35 16.50 15.65
C GLU A 342 -11.87 16.67 17.10
N LYS A 343 -10.62 16.29 17.41
CA LYS A 343 -10.11 16.18 18.80
C LYS A 343 -8.95 17.11 19.17
N ALA A 344 -8.21 17.65 18.20
CA ALA A 344 -6.97 18.41 18.38
C ALA A 344 -6.75 19.42 17.23
N LEU A 345 -7.73 20.30 17.01
CA LEU A 345 -7.82 21.17 15.84
C LEU A 345 -6.55 22.02 15.62
N GLU A 346 -5.93 22.49 16.69
CA GLU A 346 -4.68 23.25 16.68
C GLU A 346 -3.50 22.51 16.03
N SER A 347 -3.53 21.19 16.03
CA SER A 347 -2.50 20.34 15.43
C SER A 347 -2.76 20.02 13.95
N LEU A 348 -3.95 20.35 13.42
CA LEU A 348 -4.35 19.96 12.06
C LEU A 348 -3.41 20.52 10.98
N ALA A 349 -3.06 21.80 11.09
CA ALA A 349 -2.25 22.52 10.11
C ALA A 349 -0.76 22.12 10.13
N THR A 350 -0.28 21.57 11.25
CA THR A 350 1.13 21.20 11.47
C THR A 350 1.36 19.69 11.40
N PHE A 351 0.29 18.88 11.36
CA PHE A 351 0.39 17.44 11.25
C PHE A 351 0.99 17.01 9.91
N LYS A 352 2.17 16.38 9.99
CA LYS A 352 2.85 15.71 8.88
C LYS A 352 2.76 14.20 9.07
N MET A 353 2.32 13.49 8.03
CA MET A 353 2.22 12.03 8.05
C MET A 353 3.62 11.42 8.11
N PRO A 354 3.87 10.49 9.05
CA PRO A 354 5.14 9.77 9.05
C PRO A 354 5.21 8.80 7.85
N PRO A 355 6.39 8.24 7.55
CA PRO A 355 6.49 7.11 6.65
C PRO A 355 5.58 5.97 7.13
N VAL A 356 4.66 5.53 6.28
CA VAL A 356 3.74 4.42 6.58
C VAL A 356 4.25 3.12 6.01
N ASN A 357 3.97 2.00 6.69
CA ASN A 357 4.39 0.68 6.25
C ASN A 357 3.41 0.05 5.23
N ILE A 358 2.99 0.83 4.23
CA ILE A 358 2.15 0.37 3.11
C ILE A 358 3.04 0.15 1.90
N ILE A 359 3.33 -1.11 1.59
CA ILE A 359 4.33 -1.49 0.60
C ILE A 359 3.64 -1.97 -0.67
N SER A 360 3.98 -1.33 -1.79
CA SER A 360 3.61 -1.84 -3.11
C SER A 360 4.68 -2.77 -3.66
N CYS A 361 4.26 -3.96 -4.10
CA CYS A 361 5.15 -4.92 -4.77
C CYS A 361 5.28 -4.66 -6.27
N ASP A 362 4.85 -3.51 -6.80
CA ASP A 362 5.10 -3.07 -8.18
C ASP A 362 6.60 -2.76 -8.37
N ILE A 363 7.40 -3.83 -8.29
CA ILE A 363 8.85 -3.88 -8.35
C ILE A 363 9.21 -4.62 -9.64
N ARG A 364 9.83 -3.89 -10.56
CA ARG A 364 10.27 -4.40 -11.86
C ARG A 364 11.72 -4.04 -12.08
N ILE A 365 12.59 -5.01 -11.80
CA ILE A 365 14.03 -4.85 -11.93
C ILE A 365 14.55 -5.88 -12.96
N PRO A 366 14.80 -5.47 -14.22
CA PRO A 366 15.35 -6.38 -15.22
C PRO A 366 16.75 -6.88 -14.82
N LYS A 367 17.03 -8.17 -15.05
CA LYS A 367 18.33 -8.77 -14.67
C LYS A 367 19.52 -8.14 -15.40
N ASP A 368 19.32 -7.76 -16.65
CA ASP A 368 20.35 -7.19 -17.54
C ASP A 368 20.32 -5.64 -17.59
N ASP A 369 19.70 -4.99 -16.60
CA ASP A 369 19.64 -3.52 -16.55
C ASP A 369 21.03 -2.93 -16.24
N LYS A 370 21.54 -2.05 -17.11
CA LYS A 370 22.80 -1.33 -16.85
C LYS A 370 22.75 -0.52 -15.55
N ASN A 371 21.58 0.00 -15.19
CA ASN A 371 21.39 0.74 -13.94
C ASN A 371 21.54 -0.18 -12.71
N ARG A 372 21.30 -1.49 -12.85
CA ARG A 372 21.58 -2.47 -11.78
C ARG A 372 23.06 -2.51 -11.43
N ILE A 373 23.90 -2.61 -12.46
CA ILE A 373 25.36 -2.64 -12.28
C ILE A 373 25.84 -1.32 -11.68
N LEU A 374 25.41 -0.19 -12.25
CA LEU A 374 25.75 1.14 -11.75
C LEU A 374 25.31 1.35 -10.30
N PHE A 375 24.12 0.89 -9.93
CA PHE A 375 23.61 0.97 -8.57
C PHE A 375 24.44 0.12 -7.61
N LEU A 376 24.72 -1.14 -7.94
CA LEU A 376 25.54 -2.01 -7.09
C LEU A 376 26.98 -1.49 -6.93
N GLN A 377 27.56 -0.88 -7.96
CA GLN A 377 28.90 -0.28 -7.92
C GLN A 377 29.03 0.92 -6.97
N LYS A 378 27.92 1.56 -6.56
CA LYS A 378 27.94 2.62 -5.54
C LYS A 378 28.42 2.12 -4.18
N PHE A 379 28.13 0.86 -3.86
CA PHE A 379 28.46 0.27 -2.57
C PHE A 379 29.87 -0.30 -2.61
N LYS A 380 30.80 0.18 -1.76
CA LYS A 380 32.20 -0.31 -1.77
C LYS A 380 32.38 -1.71 -1.17
N ASP A 381 31.51 -2.10 -0.24
CA ASP A 381 31.61 -3.39 0.45
C ASP A 381 31.01 -4.51 -0.41
N VAL A 382 31.83 -5.51 -0.76
CA VAL A 382 31.46 -6.67 -1.57
C VAL A 382 30.35 -7.50 -0.93
N LYS A 383 30.29 -7.58 0.40
CA LYS A 383 29.23 -8.30 1.13
C LYS A 383 27.91 -7.54 1.07
N VAL A 384 27.94 -6.21 1.19
CA VAL A 384 26.74 -5.37 1.01
C VAL A 384 26.25 -5.46 -0.43
N GLN A 385 27.14 -5.38 -1.42
CA GLN A 385 26.81 -5.60 -2.83
C GLN A 385 26.14 -6.97 -3.04
N LYS A 386 26.66 -8.03 -2.41
CA LYS A 386 26.08 -9.37 -2.48
C LYS A 386 24.67 -9.41 -1.91
N VAL A 387 24.45 -8.88 -0.70
CA VAL A 387 23.11 -8.83 -0.08
C VAL A 387 22.13 -8.03 -0.93
N LEU A 388 22.54 -6.89 -1.48
CA LEU A 388 21.69 -6.09 -2.37
C LEU A 388 21.41 -6.80 -3.69
N LYS A 389 22.39 -7.52 -4.25
CA LYS A 389 22.20 -8.34 -5.44
C LYS A 389 21.19 -9.46 -5.16
N ASP A 390 21.33 -10.17 -4.04
CA ASP A 390 20.45 -11.26 -3.62
C ASP A 390 19.03 -10.73 -3.34
N LEU A 391 18.91 -9.55 -2.72
CA LEU A 391 17.64 -8.82 -2.58
C LEU A 391 17.01 -8.61 -3.97
N ILE A 392 17.72 -7.98 -4.90
CA ILE A 392 17.20 -7.71 -6.25
C ILE A 392 16.77 -9.01 -6.97
N ASP A 393 17.58 -10.07 -6.89
CA ASP A 393 17.29 -11.34 -7.55
C ASP A 393 16.08 -12.06 -6.92
N GLN A 394 15.90 -11.94 -5.60
CA GLN A 394 14.81 -12.59 -4.87
C GLN A 394 13.45 -11.94 -5.14
N PHE A 395 13.44 -10.62 -5.34
CA PHE A 395 12.23 -9.84 -5.64
C PHE A 395 11.91 -9.79 -7.15
N ASP A 396 12.57 -10.60 -7.96
CA ASP A 396 12.12 -10.93 -9.31
C ASP A 396 10.71 -11.54 -9.27
N ASN A 397 9.78 -11.01 -10.08
CA ASN A 397 8.34 -11.31 -10.07
C ASN A 397 7.57 -10.84 -8.81
N ALA A 398 8.07 -9.84 -8.07
CA ALA A 398 7.36 -9.34 -6.90
C ALA A 398 5.98 -8.73 -7.20
N ASP A 399 5.79 -8.15 -8.39
CA ASP A 399 4.50 -7.63 -8.83
C ASP A 399 3.46 -8.73 -9.14
N GLN A 400 3.85 -10.00 -9.01
CA GLN A 400 3.02 -11.18 -9.23
C GLN A 400 2.85 -12.04 -7.98
N LEU A 401 3.93 -12.15 -7.18
CA LEU A 401 3.95 -12.95 -5.95
C LEU A 401 3.51 -12.14 -4.72
N GLY A 402 3.78 -10.83 -4.70
CA GLY A 402 3.47 -9.98 -3.55
C GLY A 402 4.17 -10.44 -2.27
N SER A 403 3.39 -10.61 -1.21
CA SER A 403 3.85 -11.10 0.09
C SER A 403 4.14 -12.61 0.13
N LEU A 404 3.87 -13.36 -0.95
CA LEU A 404 4.21 -14.78 -1.07
C LEU A 404 5.69 -15.05 -1.42
N ILE A 405 6.55 -14.04 -1.41
CA ILE A 405 7.98 -14.24 -1.63
C ILE A 405 8.57 -14.87 -0.36
N ASP A 406 9.09 -16.10 -0.48
CA ASP A 406 9.87 -16.71 0.60
C ASP A 406 11.25 -16.06 0.64
N ILE A 407 11.58 -15.36 1.72
CA ILE A 407 12.81 -14.57 1.90
C ILE A 407 13.89 -15.27 2.76
N LYS A 408 13.71 -16.55 3.12
CA LYS A 408 14.64 -17.27 4.03
C LYS A 408 16.11 -17.19 3.60
N SER A 409 16.38 -17.29 2.30
CA SER A 409 17.75 -17.21 1.76
C SER A 409 18.38 -15.84 2.01
N LEU A 410 17.66 -14.76 1.69
CA LEU A 410 18.11 -13.39 1.96
C LEU A 410 18.27 -13.14 3.46
N GLN A 411 17.32 -13.61 4.28
CA GLN A 411 17.43 -13.49 5.73
C GLN A 411 18.68 -14.19 6.28
N ALA A 412 19.04 -15.36 5.76
CA ALA A 412 20.29 -16.04 6.14
C ALA A 412 21.54 -15.24 5.74
N GLU A 413 21.56 -14.63 4.54
CA GLU A 413 22.69 -13.79 4.10
C GLU A 413 22.80 -12.49 4.91
N ILE A 414 21.69 -11.85 5.26
CA ILE A 414 21.67 -10.68 6.15
C ILE A 414 22.17 -11.05 7.55
N ASN A 415 21.76 -12.19 8.09
CA ASN A 415 22.22 -12.65 9.40
C ASN A 415 23.73 -12.94 9.42
N LYS A 416 24.28 -13.52 8.35
CA LYS A 416 25.74 -13.70 8.21
C LYS A 416 26.45 -12.34 8.21
N LEU A 417 25.92 -11.36 7.47
CA LEU A 417 26.50 -10.02 7.42
C LEU A 417 26.51 -9.35 8.80
N LYS A 418 25.43 -9.48 9.58
CA LYS A 418 25.35 -8.99 10.96
C LYS A 418 26.41 -9.62 11.87
N GLN A 419 26.52 -10.96 11.85
CA GLN A 419 27.50 -11.69 12.66
C GLN A 419 28.94 -11.28 12.34
N ASP A 420 29.26 -11.12 11.05
CA ASP A 420 30.59 -10.68 10.61
C ASP A 420 30.94 -9.26 11.09
N GLN A 421 29.93 -8.39 11.26
CA GLN A 421 30.11 -7.03 11.79
C GLN A 421 30.35 -7.04 13.30
N GLU A 422 29.53 -7.77 14.06
CA GLU A 422 29.68 -7.89 15.53
C GLU A 422 31.06 -8.46 15.93
N ILE A 423 31.60 -9.41 15.17
CA ILE A 423 32.94 -9.99 15.41
C ILE A 423 34.05 -8.95 15.15
N LYS A 424 33.88 -8.07 14.17
CA LYS A 424 34.84 -6.99 13.87
C LYS A 424 34.82 -5.89 14.93
N GLU A 425 33.66 -5.55 15.47
CA GLU A 425 33.54 -4.57 16.57
C GLU A 425 34.20 -5.06 17.86
N LYS A 426 34.08 -6.35 18.19
CA LYS A 426 34.74 -6.94 19.37
C LYS A 426 36.26 -7.03 19.27
N SER A 427 36.82 -6.99 18.05
CA SER A 427 38.26 -7.20 17.79
C SER A 427 39.04 -5.92 17.51
N LYS A 428 38.37 -4.79 17.21
CA LYS A 428 39.02 -3.48 17.08
C LYS A 428 38.50 -2.54 18.17
N GLY A 429 39.31 -2.32 19.20
CA GLY A 429 39.08 -1.18 20.09
C GLY A 429 39.12 0.10 19.28
N SER A 430 37.99 0.82 19.24
CA SER A 430 37.79 2.20 18.76
C SER A 430 38.46 2.58 17.44
N LEU A 431 37.65 2.95 16.45
CA LEU A 431 38.00 3.55 15.14
C LEU A 431 38.34 2.56 13.99
N ASP A 432 37.28 2.00 13.39
CA ASP A 432 37.13 1.81 11.94
C ASP A 432 35.72 1.26 11.69
N MET A 433 34.74 2.16 11.65
CA MET A 433 33.33 1.80 11.46
C MET A 433 33.04 1.72 9.95
N PHE A 434 32.79 0.50 9.46
CA PHE A 434 32.64 0.21 8.02
C PHE A 434 31.27 0.61 7.44
N LEU A 435 30.33 1.04 8.29
CA LEU A 435 29.10 1.73 7.92
C LEU A 435 29.02 3.01 8.77
N PRO A 436 28.81 4.20 8.20
CA PRO A 436 28.54 5.42 8.97
C PRO A 436 27.50 5.18 10.09
N GLU A 437 27.76 5.66 11.31
CA GLU A 437 26.90 5.55 12.51
C GLU A 437 25.41 5.87 12.21
N LYS A 438 25.18 6.75 11.23
CA LYS A 438 23.86 7.14 10.72
C LYS A 438 23.02 6.03 10.05
N TYR A 439 23.60 4.88 9.70
CA TYR A 439 22.89 3.71 9.16
C TYR A 439 22.42 2.72 10.25
N LEU A 440 22.73 3.03 11.50
CA LEU A 440 22.41 2.23 12.67
C LEU A 440 21.52 3.09 13.58
N LYS A 441 20.28 2.66 13.84
CA LYS A 441 19.44 3.29 14.87
C LYS A 441 19.61 2.57 16.21
N SER A 442 19.86 3.34 17.26
CA SER A 442 19.69 2.90 18.64
C SER A 442 18.20 2.86 18.98
N THR A 443 17.55 1.74 18.71
CA THR A 443 16.38 1.37 19.51
C THR A 443 16.86 0.31 20.49
N HIS A 444 16.59 0.53 21.78
CA HIS A 444 16.97 -0.36 22.87
C HIS A 444 16.86 -1.84 22.43
N HIS A 445 18.01 -2.51 22.29
CA HIS A 445 18.22 -3.97 22.12
C HIS A 445 18.68 -4.58 20.79
N GLU A 446 18.84 -3.90 19.64
CA GLU A 446 19.51 -4.56 18.49
C GLU A 446 20.01 -3.58 17.41
N TYR A 447 21.28 -3.69 17.03
CA TYR A 447 21.79 -3.09 15.79
C TYR A 447 21.20 -3.87 14.61
N SER A 448 20.14 -3.33 13.99
CA SER A 448 19.53 -3.94 12.80
C SER A 448 19.99 -3.23 11.54
N LEU A 449 20.69 -3.96 10.66
CA LEU A 449 20.96 -3.56 9.28
C LEU A 449 19.65 -3.16 8.60
N ASN A 450 19.44 -1.86 8.37
CA ASN A 450 18.26 -1.32 7.71
C ASN A 450 18.55 -1.13 6.22
N LEU A 451 18.20 -2.13 5.41
CA LEU A 451 18.40 -2.09 3.95
C LEU A 451 17.68 -0.89 3.31
N VAL A 452 16.57 -0.43 3.86
CA VAL A 452 15.83 0.73 3.33
C VAL A 452 16.66 1.99 3.49
N GLU A 453 17.25 2.22 4.67
CA GLU A 453 18.10 3.39 4.94
C GLU A 453 19.39 3.38 4.11
N ILE A 454 19.97 2.19 3.90
CA ILE A 454 21.15 2.01 3.03
C ILE A 454 20.83 2.42 1.60
N VAL A 455 19.70 1.95 1.06
CA VAL A 455 19.27 2.31 -0.30
C VAL A 455 18.86 3.78 -0.40
N ASP A 456 18.16 4.30 0.62
CA ASP A 456 17.70 5.69 0.66
C ASP A 456 18.84 6.69 0.68
N TYR A 457 19.90 6.41 1.44
CA TYR A 457 21.04 7.30 1.48
C TYR A 457 21.70 7.44 0.10
N GLU A 458 21.95 6.33 -0.58
CA GLU A 458 22.57 6.31 -1.91
C GLU A 458 21.69 6.91 -3.02
N LEU A 459 20.38 7.01 -2.75
CA LEU A 459 19.41 7.76 -3.54
C LEU A 459 19.46 9.27 -3.28
N ILE A 460 19.74 9.69 -2.04
CA ILE A 460 19.80 11.10 -1.63
C ILE A 460 21.13 11.75 -2.00
N ASP A 461 22.26 11.04 -1.83
CA ASP A 461 23.61 11.57 -2.05
C ASP A 461 23.93 11.79 -3.55
N HIS A 462 23.06 11.29 -4.42
CA HIS A 462 23.22 11.37 -5.85
C HIS A 462 21.89 11.75 -6.49
N GLU A 463 21.61 13.06 -6.59
CA GLU A 463 20.78 13.62 -7.66
C GLU A 463 21.43 13.29 -9.02
N SER A 464 21.40 12.00 -9.39
CA SER A 464 21.86 11.59 -10.69
C SER A 464 20.89 12.21 -11.69
N GLN A 465 21.39 13.07 -12.58
CA GLN A 465 20.65 13.51 -13.76
C GLN A 465 20.13 12.32 -14.62
N ASN A 466 20.62 11.10 -14.34
CA ASN A 466 20.14 9.86 -14.91
C ASN A 466 18.83 9.37 -14.25
N ILE A 467 17.71 9.68 -14.90
CA ILE A 467 16.36 9.17 -14.63
C ILE A 467 16.31 7.64 -14.42
N GLY A 468 17.07 6.87 -15.22
CA GLY A 468 17.07 5.41 -15.14
C GLY A 468 17.63 4.90 -13.82
N LEU A 469 18.66 5.54 -13.30
CA LEU A 469 19.27 5.19 -12.02
C LEU A 469 18.38 5.57 -10.83
N GLN A 470 17.69 6.72 -10.91
CA GLN A 470 16.70 7.13 -9.90
C GLN A 470 15.52 6.14 -9.84
N LEU A 471 14.96 5.78 -11.00
CA LEU A 471 13.91 4.78 -11.11
C LEU A 471 14.36 3.44 -10.52
N PHE A 472 15.57 2.99 -10.88
CA PHE A 472 16.13 1.74 -10.35
C PHE A 472 16.25 1.77 -8.82
N GLY A 473 16.86 2.81 -8.25
CA GLY A 473 17.03 2.88 -6.80
C GLY A 473 15.69 2.95 -6.07
N GLN A 474 14.67 3.62 -6.61
CA GLN A 474 13.32 3.59 -6.04
C GLN A 474 12.72 2.18 -6.03
N GLN A 475 12.96 1.38 -7.07
CA GLN A 475 12.53 -0.03 -7.12
C GLN A 475 13.30 -0.88 -6.10
N ALA A 476 14.61 -0.66 -5.95
CA ALA A 476 15.43 -1.32 -4.93
C ALA A 476 14.98 -0.96 -3.51
N LYS A 477 14.58 0.30 -3.27
CA LYS A 477 14.01 0.74 -1.99
C LYS A 477 12.73 -0.01 -1.69
N ASN A 478 11.80 -0.09 -2.65
CA ASN A 478 10.55 -0.84 -2.48
C ASN A 478 10.82 -2.32 -2.16
N ALA A 479 11.81 -2.93 -2.83
CA ALA A 479 12.23 -4.31 -2.54
C ALA A 479 12.78 -4.46 -1.12
N ALA A 480 13.63 -3.52 -0.67
CA ALA A 480 14.15 -3.50 0.70
C ALA A 480 13.02 -3.35 1.73
N SER A 481 12.04 -2.47 1.48
CA SER A 481 10.89 -2.28 2.37
C SER A 481 10.02 -3.53 2.44
N LEU A 482 9.79 -4.20 1.31
CA LEU A 482 9.05 -5.46 1.28
C LEU A 482 9.82 -6.58 2.01
N ALA A 483 11.13 -6.66 1.86
CA ALA A 483 11.97 -7.59 2.61
C ALA A 483 11.85 -7.37 4.11
N GLN A 484 11.90 -6.12 4.57
CA GLN A 484 11.75 -5.77 5.99
C GLN A 484 10.41 -6.27 6.57
N VAL A 485 9.31 -6.06 5.85
CA VAL A 485 7.98 -6.57 6.22
C VAL A 485 7.98 -8.10 6.31
N LEU A 486 8.58 -8.78 5.33
CA LEU A 486 8.59 -10.25 5.28
C LEU A 486 9.58 -10.89 6.28
N MET A 487 10.58 -10.17 6.78
CA MET A 487 11.53 -10.63 7.80
C MET A 487 10.96 -10.55 9.22
N GLN A 488 9.93 -9.76 9.42
CA GLN A 488 9.29 -9.51 10.71
C GLN A 488 8.28 -10.61 11.08
N LYS A 489 7.97 -10.68 12.38
CA LYS A 489 6.83 -11.43 12.92
C LYS A 489 5.72 -10.50 13.43
N TYR A 490 4.49 -10.95 13.31
CA TYR A 490 3.28 -10.18 13.61
C TYR A 490 2.44 -10.85 14.69
N ASP A 491 1.83 -10.06 15.56
CA ASP A 491 0.88 -10.54 16.56
C ASP A 491 -0.47 -10.86 15.94
N ILE A 492 -0.88 -10.08 14.93
CA ILE A 492 -2.17 -10.23 14.27
C ILE A 492 -1.97 -10.12 12.76
N ILE A 493 -2.62 -11.00 12.01
CA ILE A 493 -2.68 -10.93 10.55
C ILE A 493 -4.14 -10.97 10.12
N THR A 494 -4.63 -9.89 9.52
CA THR A 494 -6.00 -9.74 9.04
C THR A 494 -6.02 -9.43 7.55
N SER A 495 -6.87 -10.09 6.77
CA SER A 495 -6.87 -9.88 5.31
C SER A 495 -8.09 -10.47 4.61
N ASN A 496 -8.29 -10.03 3.37
CA ASN A 496 -9.06 -10.76 2.35
C ASN A 496 -8.15 -11.09 1.16
N PRO A 497 -7.41 -12.22 1.21
CA PRO A 497 -6.45 -12.59 0.19
C PRO A 497 -7.08 -12.87 -1.18
N PRO A 498 -6.28 -12.92 -2.25
CA PRO A 498 -6.76 -13.30 -3.57
C PRO A 498 -7.19 -14.78 -3.65
N PHE A 499 -8.43 -15.04 -4.09
CA PHE A 499 -8.98 -16.39 -4.34
C PHE A 499 -8.66 -16.95 -5.74
N GLY A 500 -8.24 -16.08 -6.65
CA GLY A 500 -8.22 -16.42 -8.08
C GLY A 500 -6.92 -17.06 -8.56
N LEU A 501 -6.54 -16.70 -9.78
CA LEU A 501 -5.48 -17.39 -10.51
C LEU A 501 -4.11 -16.82 -10.15
N SER A 502 -3.09 -17.68 -10.18
CA SER A 502 -1.69 -17.27 -10.30
C SER A 502 -1.26 -17.18 -11.77
N MET A 503 -0.17 -16.48 -12.04
CA MET A 503 0.44 -16.45 -13.37
C MET A 503 1.30 -17.70 -13.60
N ASP A 504 1.32 -18.21 -14.84
CA ASP A 504 2.10 -19.40 -15.17
C ASP A 504 3.60 -19.25 -14.86
N VAL A 505 4.16 -18.05 -15.08
CA VAL A 505 5.57 -17.72 -14.81
C VAL A 505 5.97 -17.85 -13.34
N THR A 506 5.03 -17.77 -12.40
CA THR A 506 5.32 -17.87 -10.96
C THR A 506 5.05 -19.24 -10.35
N LYS A 507 4.51 -20.20 -11.14
CA LYS A 507 4.12 -21.52 -10.62
C LYS A 507 5.27 -22.30 -9.98
N ASP A 508 6.45 -22.30 -10.60
CA ASP A 508 7.61 -23.02 -10.06
C ASP A 508 8.12 -22.39 -8.77
N LYS A 509 8.15 -21.06 -8.69
CA LYS A 509 8.47 -20.32 -7.46
C LYS A 509 7.45 -20.65 -6.36
N LEU A 510 6.15 -20.59 -6.65
CA LEU A 510 5.09 -20.95 -5.70
C LEU A 510 5.22 -22.39 -5.21
N LYS A 511 5.48 -23.35 -6.12
CA LYS A 511 5.68 -24.77 -5.76
C LYS A 511 6.89 -24.96 -4.86
N LYS A 512 7.97 -24.21 -5.09
CA LYS A 512 9.16 -24.21 -4.23
C LYS A 512 8.87 -23.60 -2.86
N TYR A 513 8.17 -22.47 -2.81
CA TYR A 513 7.91 -21.73 -1.57
C TYR A 513 6.83 -22.39 -0.70
N TYR A 514 5.82 -22.99 -1.33
CA TYR A 514 4.61 -23.51 -0.70
C TYR A 514 4.23 -24.89 -1.26
N PRO A 515 5.06 -25.93 -1.07
CA PRO A 515 4.85 -27.23 -1.70
C PRO A 515 3.51 -27.91 -1.35
N ASN A 516 2.90 -27.55 -0.22
CA ASN A 516 1.61 -28.11 0.22
C ASN A 516 0.40 -27.24 -0.17
N THR A 517 0.60 -26.02 -0.65
CA THR A 517 -0.49 -25.05 -0.89
C THR A 517 -0.40 -24.29 -2.21
N TYR A 518 0.67 -24.43 -3.00
CA TYR A 518 0.89 -23.70 -4.27
C TYR A 518 -0.23 -23.81 -5.31
N GLY A 519 -1.05 -24.87 -5.23
CA GLY A 519 -2.17 -25.12 -6.13
C GLY A 519 -3.42 -24.30 -5.80
N ASP A 520 -3.35 -23.40 -4.82
CA ASP A 520 -4.44 -22.55 -4.38
C ASP A 520 -3.87 -21.30 -3.68
N LEU A 521 -4.13 -20.11 -4.24
CA LEU A 521 -3.51 -18.88 -3.75
C LEU A 521 -3.91 -18.59 -2.30
N ILE A 522 -5.18 -18.79 -1.95
CA ILE A 522 -5.64 -18.48 -0.60
C ILE A 522 -4.98 -19.38 0.45
N SER A 523 -4.83 -20.67 0.17
CA SER A 523 -4.03 -21.57 1.01
C SER A 523 -2.57 -21.15 1.13
N ALA A 524 -1.95 -20.65 0.05
CA ALA A 524 -0.58 -20.15 0.08
C ALA A 524 -0.44 -18.90 0.97
N PHE A 525 -1.43 -18.00 0.93
CA PHE A 525 -1.51 -16.85 1.82
C PHE A 525 -1.70 -17.27 3.28
N ILE A 526 -2.54 -18.27 3.57
CA ILE A 526 -2.68 -18.80 4.94
C ILE A 526 -1.36 -19.42 5.43
N ASP A 527 -0.67 -20.21 4.61
CA ASP A 527 0.67 -20.76 4.95
C ASP A 527 1.67 -19.62 5.21
N GLN A 528 1.68 -18.59 4.37
CA GLN A 528 2.53 -17.42 4.58
C GLN A 528 2.20 -16.68 5.87
N SER A 529 0.92 -16.44 6.16
CA SER A 529 0.48 -15.82 7.42
C SER A 529 0.94 -16.63 8.63
N LEU A 530 0.81 -17.96 8.60
CA LEU A 530 1.32 -18.84 9.67
C LEU A 530 2.84 -18.73 9.85
N ARG A 531 3.59 -18.51 8.76
CA ARG A 531 5.05 -18.27 8.83
C ARG A 531 5.38 -16.90 9.36
N LEU A 532 4.54 -15.89 9.19
CA LEU A 532 4.76 -14.53 9.66
C LEU A 532 4.20 -14.29 11.07
N LEU A 533 3.37 -15.20 11.59
CA LEU A 533 2.77 -15.06 12.91
C LEU A 533 3.79 -15.29 14.04
N LYS A 534 3.70 -14.48 15.10
CA LYS A 534 4.33 -14.72 16.40
C LYS A 534 3.64 -15.89 17.12
N LEU A 535 4.33 -16.47 18.10
CA LEU A 535 3.69 -17.39 19.04
C LEU A 535 2.51 -16.67 19.73
N ASN A 536 1.39 -17.39 19.92
CA ASN A 536 0.15 -16.86 20.49
C ASN A 536 -0.42 -15.65 19.73
N GLY A 537 -0.16 -15.53 18.43
CA GLY A 537 -0.78 -14.54 17.55
C GLY A 537 -2.11 -15.01 16.96
N TYR A 538 -2.82 -14.08 16.30
CA TYR A 538 -4.10 -14.33 15.65
C TYR A 538 -4.01 -14.18 14.13
N ILE A 539 -4.65 -15.09 13.40
CA ILE A 539 -4.91 -14.96 11.96
C ILE A 539 -6.42 -14.88 11.78
N ALA A 540 -6.91 -13.82 11.16
CA ALA A 540 -8.32 -13.64 10.83
C ALA A 540 -8.47 -13.20 9.37
N MET A 541 -8.73 -14.18 8.51
CA MET A 541 -8.73 -13.98 7.06
C MET A 541 -10.05 -14.46 6.46
N VAL A 542 -10.53 -13.75 5.45
CA VAL A 542 -11.59 -14.28 4.58
C VAL A 542 -10.99 -15.46 3.82
N SER A 543 -11.67 -16.60 3.79
CA SER A 543 -11.24 -17.76 3.02
C SER A 543 -12.39 -18.55 2.43
N ASP A 544 -12.11 -19.26 1.33
CA ASP A 544 -12.98 -20.33 0.88
C ASP A 544 -12.63 -21.63 1.63
N PHE A 545 -13.58 -22.56 1.70
CA PHE A 545 -13.40 -23.78 2.48
C PHE A 545 -12.55 -24.85 1.78
N SER A 546 -11.96 -24.59 0.60
CA SER A 546 -11.28 -25.61 -0.23
C SER A 546 -10.14 -26.30 0.51
N PHE A 547 -9.34 -25.54 1.25
CA PHE A 547 -8.20 -26.09 2.00
C PHE A 547 -8.61 -27.02 3.14
N MET A 548 -9.86 -26.90 3.61
CA MET A 548 -10.37 -27.66 4.75
C MET A 548 -10.79 -29.08 4.39
N HIS A 549 -11.28 -29.31 3.17
CA HIS A 549 -11.85 -30.61 2.79
C HIS A 549 -11.11 -31.33 1.66
N LEU A 550 -10.36 -30.62 0.80
CA LEU A 550 -9.70 -31.29 -0.32
C LEU A 550 -8.50 -32.16 0.15
N PRO A 551 -8.35 -33.41 -0.34
CA PRO A 551 -7.28 -34.32 0.10
C PRO A 551 -5.86 -33.78 -0.13
N LYS A 552 -5.65 -33.01 -1.20
CA LYS A 552 -4.32 -32.42 -1.53
C LYS A 552 -3.75 -31.51 -0.43
N PHE A 553 -4.57 -31.03 0.50
CA PHE A 553 -4.14 -30.18 1.63
C PHE A 553 -4.05 -30.93 2.96
N GLU A 554 -4.14 -32.25 2.99
CA GLU A 554 -4.07 -33.03 4.23
C GLU A 554 -2.81 -32.71 5.04
N LYS A 555 -1.64 -32.74 4.40
CA LYS A 555 -0.37 -32.37 5.04
C LYS A 555 -0.35 -30.92 5.54
N PHE A 556 -1.02 -30.01 4.83
CA PHE A 556 -1.13 -28.62 5.28
C PHE A 556 -2.01 -28.51 6.53
N ARG A 557 -3.17 -29.17 6.55
CA ARG A 557 -4.05 -29.21 7.73
C ARG A 557 -3.37 -29.85 8.94
N SER A 558 -2.65 -30.96 8.76
CA SER A 558 -1.86 -31.57 9.84
C SER A 558 -0.86 -30.58 10.42
N ASN A 559 -0.16 -29.80 9.58
CA ASN A 559 0.76 -28.77 10.06
C ASN A 559 0.07 -27.64 10.83
N ILE A 560 -1.15 -27.24 10.42
CA ILE A 560 -1.94 -26.24 11.15
C ILE A 560 -2.32 -26.79 12.52
N LEU A 561 -2.92 -27.98 12.58
CA LEU A 561 -3.38 -28.58 13.84
C LEU A 561 -2.25 -28.85 14.83
N LEU A 562 -1.03 -29.12 14.35
CA LEU A 562 0.15 -29.28 15.19
C LEU A 562 0.72 -27.95 15.71
N ARG A 563 0.36 -26.81 15.11
CA ARG A 563 0.92 -25.48 15.42
C ARG A 563 -0.09 -24.53 16.05
N SER A 564 -1.37 -24.79 15.89
CA SER A 564 -2.46 -23.90 16.29
C SER A 564 -3.36 -24.58 17.31
N SER A 565 -3.62 -23.89 18.42
CA SER A 565 -4.43 -24.41 19.52
C SER A 565 -5.93 -24.32 19.27
N TYR A 566 -6.38 -23.44 18.38
CA TYR A 566 -7.81 -23.19 18.14
C TYR A 566 -8.10 -22.70 16.71
N ILE A 567 -9.21 -23.16 16.14
CA ILE A 567 -9.75 -22.70 14.84
C ILE A 567 -11.23 -22.40 15.07
N GLN A 568 -11.63 -21.14 14.89
CA GLN A 568 -13.01 -20.70 15.01
C GLN A 568 -13.66 -20.56 13.63
N TYR A 569 -14.91 -21.01 13.53
CA TYR A 569 -15.76 -20.85 12.36
C TYR A 569 -16.87 -19.85 12.70
N MET A 570 -17.12 -18.90 11.82
CA MET A 570 -18.18 -17.89 11.96
C MET A 570 -19.08 -17.89 10.73
#